data_AF-Q0DDQ1-F1
#
_entry.id   AF-Q0DDQ1-F1
#
_cell.length_a   1.000
_cell.length_b   1.000
_cell.length_c   1.000
_cell.angle_alpha   90.00
_cell.angle_beta   90.00
_cell.angle_gamma   90.00
#
_symmetry.space_group_name_H-M   'P 1'
#
loop_
_entity.id
_entity.type
_entity.pdbx_description
1 polymer ?
#
loop_
_entity_poly.entity_id
_entity_poly.type
_entity_poly.pdbx_seq_one_letter_code
_entity_poly.pdbx_strand_id
1 'polypeptide(L)'
;MDALFEQLCALADMAVDGSRGFDPARLDGVLALFGGEARAALAAAEEEHEAAAGGTEAAVEAARGHLDDVMDAAVGKYRGSSGDADALSAATAAMDVAFKATTSNTRRS
;
A
#
# COMPACT_ATOMS: atom_id res chain seq x y z
N MET A 1 10.16 13.27 -30.22
CA MET A 1 10.59 11.90 -30.52
C MET A 1 10.52 11.54 -32.00
N ASP A 2 9.36 11.33 -32.63
CA ASP A 2 9.28 10.77 -34.01
C ASP A 2 10.06 11.58 -35.04
N ALA A 3 9.95 12.92 -35.02
CA ALA A 3 10.71 13.79 -35.90
C ALA A 3 12.24 13.70 -35.68
N LEU A 4 12.69 13.46 -34.44
CA LEU A 4 14.12 13.22 -34.18
C LEU A 4 14.54 11.86 -34.75
N PHE A 5 13.68 10.86 -34.69
CA PHE A 5 13.95 9.55 -35.25
C PHE A 5 14.04 9.60 -36.78
N GLU A 6 13.13 10.32 -37.43
CA GLU A 6 13.20 10.57 -38.87
C GLU A 6 14.50 11.28 -39.27
N GLN A 7 14.93 12.29 -38.49
CA GLN A 7 16.20 12.99 -38.71
C GLN A 7 17.41 12.07 -38.51
N LEU A 8 17.38 11.21 -37.49
CA LEU A 8 18.43 10.23 -37.23
C LEU A 8 18.52 9.22 -38.37
N CYS A 9 17.40 8.67 -38.84
CA CYS A 9 17.35 7.76 -39.97
C CYS A 9 17.91 8.41 -41.24
N ALA A 10 17.46 9.63 -41.57
CA ALA A 10 17.98 10.34 -42.74
C ALA A 10 19.50 10.60 -42.65
N LEU A 11 20.03 10.90 -41.46
CA LEU A 11 21.47 11.06 -41.24
C LEU A 11 22.22 9.73 -41.34
N ALA A 12 21.64 8.64 -40.84
CA ALA A 12 22.20 7.30 -40.94
C ALA A 12 22.24 6.82 -42.40
N ASP A 13 21.17 7.03 -43.16
CA ASP A 13 21.11 6.69 -44.58
C ASP A 13 22.17 7.46 -45.37
N MET A 14 22.32 8.77 -45.13
CA MET A 14 23.39 9.56 -45.74
C MET A 14 24.79 9.04 -45.40
N ALA A 15 25.00 8.55 -44.17
CA ALA A 15 26.27 7.99 -43.74
C ALA A 15 26.58 6.65 -44.45
N VAL A 16 25.56 5.79 -44.60
CA VAL A 16 25.67 4.49 -45.27
C VAL A 16 25.90 4.66 -46.77
N ASP A 17 25.19 5.59 -47.41
CA ASP A 17 25.32 5.87 -48.84
C ASP A 17 26.63 6.58 -49.22
N GLY A 18 27.45 6.97 -48.24
CA GLY A 18 28.65 7.78 -48.48
C GLY A 18 28.32 9.15 -49.08
N SER A 19 27.14 9.69 -48.76
CA SER A 19 26.66 10.96 -49.31
C SER A 19 27.56 12.10 -48.88
N ARG A 20 28.00 12.94 -49.84
CA ARG A 20 28.85 14.12 -49.58
C ARG A 20 28.25 15.13 -48.60
N GLY A 21 26.94 15.03 -48.31
CA GLY A 21 26.21 15.85 -47.36
C GLY A 21 26.14 15.30 -45.93
N PHE A 22 26.74 14.13 -45.64
CA PHE A 22 26.82 13.63 -44.27
C PHE A 22 27.72 14.54 -43.42
N ASP A 23 27.19 14.99 -42.29
CA ASP A 23 27.90 15.82 -41.33
C ASP A 23 27.82 15.16 -39.93
N PRO A 24 28.94 14.65 -39.40
CA PRO A 24 29.00 14.09 -38.05
C PRO A 24 28.51 15.07 -36.97
N ALA A 25 28.75 16.38 -37.13
CA ALA A 25 28.31 17.36 -36.13
C ALA A 25 26.78 17.49 -36.08
N ARG A 26 26.09 17.26 -37.21
CA ARG A 26 24.62 17.19 -37.24
C ARG A 26 24.11 15.94 -36.53
N LEU A 27 24.80 14.81 -36.68
CA LEU A 27 24.47 13.58 -35.96
C LEU A 27 24.62 13.78 -34.45
N ASP A 28 25.73 14.37 -34.00
CA ASP A 28 25.95 14.69 -32.58
C ASP A 28 24.85 15.61 -32.04
N GLY A 29 24.42 16.60 -32.82
CA GLY A 29 23.29 17.47 -32.48
C GLY A 29 21.98 16.71 -32.28
N VAL A 30 21.64 15.78 -33.18
CA VAL A 30 20.43 14.95 -33.06
C VAL A 30 20.53 14.00 -31.85
N LEU A 31 21.70 13.40 -31.62
CA LEU A 31 21.93 12.54 -30.45
C LEU A 31 21.84 13.31 -29.13
N ALA A 32 22.30 14.56 -29.09
CA ALA A 32 22.16 15.42 -27.93
C ALA A 32 20.67 15.74 -27.63
N LEU A 33 19.87 15.99 -28.65
CA LEU A 33 18.42 16.19 -28.51
C LEU A 33 17.73 14.92 -27.99
N PHE A 34 18.06 13.75 -28.55
CA PHE A 34 17.58 12.47 -28.04
C PHE A 34 17.94 12.25 -26.57
N GLY A 35 19.19 12.52 -26.19
CA GLY A 35 19.62 12.40 -24.79
C GLY A 35 18.87 13.35 -23.86
N GLY A 36 18.53 14.54 -24.34
CA GLY A 36 17.67 15.49 -23.64
C GLY A 36 16.24 14.97 -23.45
N GLU A 37 15.57 14.55 -24.53
CA GLU A 37 14.20 14.03 -24.49
C GLU A 37 14.11 12.73 -23.67
N ALA A 38 15.08 11.83 -23.80
CA ALA A 38 15.13 10.58 -23.03
C ALA A 38 15.30 10.83 -21.53
N ARG A 39 16.14 11.79 -21.13
CA ARG A 39 16.29 12.16 -19.72
C ARG A 39 15.02 12.79 -19.16
N ALA A 40 14.36 13.65 -19.93
CA ALA A 40 13.08 14.24 -19.53
C ALA A 40 11.98 13.18 -19.39
N ALA A 41 11.91 12.22 -20.32
CA ALA A 41 10.97 11.11 -20.26
C ALA A 41 11.23 10.19 -19.06
N LEU A 42 12.51 9.90 -18.76
CA LEU A 42 12.87 9.13 -17.57
C LEU A 42 12.46 9.85 -16.30
N ALA A 43 12.77 11.14 -16.16
CA ALA A 43 12.38 11.93 -14.99
C ALA A 43 10.85 11.97 -14.80
N ALA A 44 10.09 12.10 -15.88
CA ALA A 44 8.63 12.05 -15.82
C ALA A 44 8.10 10.67 -15.39
N ALA A 45 8.72 9.59 -15.89
CA ALA A 45 8.34 8.22 -15.50
C ALA A 45 8.71 7.92 -14.04
N GLU A 46 9.85 8.43 -13.55
CA GLU A 46 10.24 8.35 -12.14
C GLU A 46 9.25 9.10 -11.25
N GLU A 47 8.85 10.32 -11.62
CA GLU A 47 7.83 11.09 -10.89
C GLU A 47 6.47 10.38 -10.84
N GLU A 48 6.00 9.82 -11.96
CA GLU A 48 4.77 9.03 -12.00
C GLU A 48 4.87 7.79 -11.11
N HIS A 49 6.02 7.10 -11.13
CA HIS A 49 6.25 5.94 -10.30
C HIS A 49 6.28 6.28 -8.81
N GLU A 50 6.92 7.38 -8.42
CA GLU A 50 6.95 7.88 -7.04
C GLU A 50 5.56 8.27 -6.56
N ALA A 51 4.76 8.95 -7.39
CA ALA A 51 3.38 9.30 -7.07
C ALA A 51 2.52 8.04 -6.88
N ALA A 52 2.67 7.04 -7.76
CA ALA A 52 1.98 5.77 -7.64
C ALA A 52 2.41 5.01 -6.36
N ALA A 53 3.72 4.95 -6.08
CA ALA A 53 4.26 4.33 -4.88
C ALA A 53 3.70 4.99 -3.61
N GLY A 54 3.77 6.32 -3.51
CA GLY A 54 3.22 7.06 -2.37
C GLY A 54 1.70 6.85 -2.20
N GLY A 55 0.95 6.78 -3.30
CA GLY A 55 -0.48 6.44 -3.27
C GLY A 55 -0.74 5.02 -2.74
N THR A 56 0.06 4.04 -3.17
CA THR A 56 -0.05 2.65 -2.69
C THR A 56 0.36 2.51 -1.23
N GLU A 57 1.41 3.18 -0.79
CA GLU A 57 1.85 3.18 0.61
C GLU A 57 0.78 3.77 1.52
N ALA A 58 0.19 4.91 1.15
CA ALA A 58 -0.91 5.50 1.90
C ALA A 58 -2.13 4.57 2.00
N ALA A 59 -2.45 3.85 0.93
CA ALA A 59 -3.54 2.87 0.93
C ALA A 59 -3.24 1.66 1.84
N VAL A 60 -1.98 1.18 1.85
CA VAL A 60 -1.54 0.09 2.74
C VAL A 60 -1.60 0.52 4.20
N GLU A 61 -1.13 1.71 4.53
CA GLU A 61 -1.18 2.23 5.90
C GLU A 61 -2.64 2.45 6.36
N ALA A 62 -3.52 2.94 5.48
CA ALA A 62 -4.95 3.04 5.79
C ALA A 62 -5.59 1.66 6.03
N ALA A 63 -5.27 0.67 5.20
CA ALA A 63 -5.76 -0.70 5.38
C ALA A 63 -5.23 -1.33 6.67
N ARG A 64 -3.97 -1.07 7.02
CA ARG A 64 -3.36 -1.52 8.27
C ARG A 64 -4.04 -0.88 9.48
N GLY A 65 -4.27 0.44 9.48
CA GLY A 65 -5.02 1.11 10.53
C GLY A 65 -6.42 0.53 10.71
N HIS A 66 -7.12 0.25 9.60
CA HIS A 66 -8.42 -0.40 9.66
C HIS A 66 -8.36 -1.81 10.27
N LEU A 67 -7.35 -2.60 9.92
CA LEU A 67 -7.14 -3.93 10.51
C LEU A 67 -6.87 -3.83 12.01
N ASP A 68 -6.04 -2.87 12.44
CA ASP A 68 -5.76 -2.63 13.85
C ASP A 68 -7.04 -2.24 14.62
N ASP A 69 -7.88 -1.36 14.08
CA ASP A 69 -9.19 -0.99 14.65
C ASP A 69 -10.13 -2.21 14.77
N VAL A 70 -10.18 -3.06 13.73
CA VAL A 70 -10.98 -4.29 13.73
C VAL A 70 -10.46 -5.27 14.79
N MET A 71 -9.15 -5.41 14.92
CA MET A 71 -8.52 -6.27 15.92
C MET A 71 -8.76 -5.75 17.34
N ASP A 72 -8.65 -4.44 17.57
CA ASP A 72 -8.94 -3.82 18.87
C ASP A 72 -10.42 -3.99 19.26
N ALA A 73 -11.33 -3.82 18.30
CA ALA A 73 -12.76 -4.08 18.53
C ALA A 73 -13.03 -5.57 18.83
N ALA A 74 -12.33 -6.49 18.15
CA ALA A 74 -12.43 -7.92 18.42
C ALA A 74 -11.90 -8.26 19.82
N VAL A 75 -10.71 -7.78 20.19
CA VAL A 75 -10.13 -7.96 21.52
C VAL A 75 -11.01 -7.34 22.60
N GLY A 76 -11.58 -6.15 22.36
CA GLY A 76 -12.54 -5.51 23.25
C GLY A 76 -13.77 -6.38 23.51
N LYS A 77 -14.33 -7.00 22.47
CA LYS A 77 -15.44 -7.96 22.59
C LYS A 77 -15.03 -9.23 23.34
N TYR A 78 -13.85 -9.80 23.07
CA TYR A 78 -13.36 -10.98 23.80
C TYR A 78 -13.11 -10.67 25.28
N ARG A 79 -12.53 -9.51 25.61
CA ARG A 79 -12.36 -9.04 26.99
C ARG A 79 -13.71 -8.79 27.68
N GLY A 80 -14.66 -8.13 27.00
CA GLY A 80 -16.02 -7.95 27.49
C GLY A 80 -16.72 -9.29 27.77
N SER A 81 -16.57 -10.26 26.85
CA SER A 81 -17.10 -11.61 27.02
C SER A 81 -16.45 -12.38 28.17
N SER A 82 -15.17 -12.15 28.48
CA SER A 82 -14.55 -12.70 29.70
C SER A 82 -15.16 -12.10 30.97
N GLY A 83 -15.53 -10.80 30.94
CA GLY A 83 -16.32 -10.16 32.00
C GLY A 83 -17.70 -10.80 32.18
N ASP A 84 -18.35 -11.22 31.10
CA ASP A 84 -19.60 -12.00 31.17
C ASP A 84 -19.36 -13.38 31.81
N ALA A 85 -18.20 -13.99 31.58
CA ALA A 85 -17.83 -15.25 32.24
C ALA A 85 -17.61 -15.05 33.75
N ASP A 86 -16.97 -13.96 34.17
CA ASP A 86 -16.84 -13.58 35.57
C ASP A 86 -18.19 -13.24 36.21
N ALA A 87 -19.07 -12.53 35.49
CA ALA A 87 -20.43 -12.24 35.94
C ALA A 87 -21.27 -13.51 36.07
N LEU A 88 -21.17 -14.45 35.13
CA LEU A 88 -21.81 -15.76 35.20
C LEU A 88 -21.26 -16.60 36.36
N SER A 89 -19.94 -16.56 36.59
CA SER A 89 -19.29 -17.20 37.73
C SER A 89 -19.79 -16.61 39.05
N ALA A 90 -19.88 -15.28 39.16
CA ALA A 90 -20.42 -14.59 40.32
C ALA A 90 -21.92 -14.88 40.54
N ALA A 91 -22.72 -14.92 39.48
CA ALA A 91 -24.13 -15.30 39.53
C ALA A 91 -24.30 -16.77 39.99
N THR A 92 -23.46 -17.67 39.48
CA THR A 92 -23.44 -19.09 39.89
C THR A 92 -23.05 -19.24 41.36
N ALA A 93 -22.04 -18.50 41.82
CA ALA A 93 -21.64 -18.46 43.22
C ALA A 93 -22.75 -17.89 44.12
N ALA A 94 -23.43 -16.82 43.68
CA ALA A 94 -24.57 -16.25 44.40
C ALA A 94 -25.76 -17.23 44.48
N MET A 95 -26.03 -17.98 43.40
CA MET A 95 -27.05 -19.04 43.40
C MET A 95 -26.70 -20.16 44.38
N ASP A 96 -25.45 -20.64 44.40
CA ASP A 96 -25.00 -21.66 45.34
C ASP A 96 -25.12 -21.20 46.81
N VAL A 97 -24.78 -19.93 47.10
CA VAL A 97 -25.00 -19.32 48.41
C VAL A 97 -26.48 -19.27 48.78
N ALA A 98 -27.35 -18.86 47.84
CA ALA A 98 -28.79 -18.81 48.08
C ALA A 98 -29.40 -20.20 48.34
N PHE A 99 -28.99 -21.23 47.57
CA PHE A 99 -29.41 -22.62 47.78
C PHE A 99 -28.95 -23.18 49.13
N LYS A 100 -27.73 -22.86 49.56
CA LYS A 100 -27.23 -23.25 50.88
C LYS A 100 -28.00 -22.56 52.02
N ALA A 101 -28.33 -21.28 51.85
CA ALA A 101 -29.12 -20.53 52.83
C ALA A 101 -30.56 -21.07 52.98
N THR A 102 -31.23 -21.43 51.88
CA THR A 102 -32.57 -22.02 51.94
C THR A 102 -32.56 -23.42 52.55
N THR A 103 -31.59 -24.26 52.17
CA THR A 103 -31.46 -25.63 52.69
C THR A 103 -31.16 -25.67 54.19
N SER A 104 -30.32 -24.74 54.68
CA SER A 104 -30.02 -24.62 56.11
C SER A 104 -31.20 -24.08 56.92
N ASN A 105 -32.06 -23.23 56.33
CA ASN A 105 -33.26 -22.74 56.98
C ASN A 105 -34.35 -23.84 57.12
N THR A 106 -34.48 -24.74 56.14
CA THR A 106 -35.42 -25.88 56.20
C THR A 106 -35.04 -26.93 57.25
N ARG A 107 -33.77 -27.03 57.66
CA ARG A 107 -33.35 -27.94 58.75
C ARG A 107 -33.52 -27.38 60.16
N ARG A 108 -33.85 -26.08 60.31
CA ARG A 108 -34.09 -25.42 61.60
C ARG A 108 -35.56 -25.24 61.96
N SER A 109 -36.47 -25.59 61.04
CA SER A 109 -37.91 -25.75 61.30
C SER A 109 -38.22 -27.21 61.59
#